data_AF-A0A4W5ND22-F1
#
_entry.id   AF-A0A4W5ND22-F1
#
_cell.length_a   1.000
_cell.length_b   1.000
_cell.length_c   1.000
_cell.angle_alpha   90.00
_cell.angle_beta   90.00
_cell.angle_gamma   90.00
#
_symmetry.space_group_name_H-M   'P 1'
#
loop_
_entity.id
_entity.type
_entity.pdbx_description
1 polymer ?
#
loop_
_entity_poly.entity_id
_entity_poly.type
_entity_poly.pdbx_seq_one_letter_code
_entity_poly.pdbx_strand_id
1 'polypeptide(L)'
;EVGCPPGRLYRECERGEGCPFSCAQVSGREGCYSEGCEEGCHCPLQTFQHNGACVQECPCLVDKELLTSLQNVSVTPVLAHHNLTQGDEFQSGGTFTQDCSVCGCQHGLWNCSLEPCPVDGGLSTWGPWSPCSLSCGGLGLKTRNRACSHPAPAYGGRDCLGPRQESTYCQAMDCPGTELYSPGM
;
A
#
# COMPACT_ATOMS: atom_id res chain seq x y z
N GLU A 1 15.21 44.58 -26.53
CA GLU A 1 13.77 44.82 -26.32
C GLU A 1 13.54 45.11 -24.85
N VAL A 2 12.78 46.15 -24.53
CA VAL A 2 12.49 46.57 -23.14
C VAL A 2 11.08 46.06 -22.85
N GLY A 3 10.97 44.89 -22.22
CA GLY A 3 9.68 44.27 -21.94
C GLY A 3 9.82 42.84 -21.45
N CYS A 4 8.79 42.36 -20.75
CA CYS A 4 8.73 40.97 -20.34
C CYS A 4 8.51 40.03 -21.52
N PRO A 5 9.01 38.78 -21.45
CA PRO A 5 8.73 37.78 -22.47
C PRO A 5 7.22 37.51 -22.55
N PRO A 6 6.72 36.98 -23.68
CA PRO A 6 5.31 36.69 -23.87
C PRO A 6 4.73 35.85 -22.73
N GLY A 7 3.54 36.24 -22.25
CA GLY A 7 2.85 35.55 -21.15
C GLY A 7 3.32 35.95 -19.75
N ARG A 8 4.26 36.89 -19.61
CA ARG A 8 4.70 37.45 -18.34
C ARG A 8 4.37 38.94 -18.24
N LEU A 9 4.20 39.41 -17.01
CA LEU A 9 3.95 40.81 -16.67
C LEU A 9 5.04 41.31 -15.73
N TYR A 10 5.53 42.52 -15.98
CA TYR A 10 6.45 43.16 -15.05
C TYR A 10 5.67 43.52 -13.78
N ARG A 11 6.17 43.11 -12.62
CA ARG A 11 5.61 43.49 -11.32
C ARG A 11 6.70 44.07 -10.43
N GLU A 12 6.35 45.18 -9.83
CA GLU A 12 7.09 45.83 -8.75
C GLU A 12 6.69 45.18 -7.42
N CYS A 13 7.62 45.12 -6.49
CA CYS A 13 7.40 44.43 -5.23
C CYS A 13 6.59 45.25 -4.25
N GLU A 14 5.30 44.97 -4.15
CA GLU A 14 4.48 45.57 -3.11
C GLU A 14 4.63 44.82 -1.77
N ARG A 15 4.72 45.58 -0.68
CA ARG A 15 4.77 45.03 0.69
C ARG A 15 3.47 44.23 0.95
N GLY A 16 3.60 42.90 1.06
CA GLY A 16 2.47 42.00 1.31
C GLY A 16 2.12 41.08 0.14
N GLU A 17 2.75 41.23 -1.03
CA GLU A 17 2.71 40.25 -2.11
C GLU A 17 3.61 39.06 -1.77
N GLY A 18 3.14 38.22 -0.84
CA GLY A 18 3.80 36.98 -0.47
C GLY A 18 3.59 35.88 -1.51
N CYS A 19 4.46 34.87 -1.47
CA CYS A 19 4.31 33.58 -2.16
C CYS A 19 3.08 32.80 -1.63
N PRO A 20 2.58 31.77 -2.35
CA PRO A 20 3.19 31.11 -3.51
C PRO A 20 2.99 31.83 -4.85
N PHE A 21 4.05 31.84 -5.67
CA PHE A 21 4.04 32.31 -7.07
C PHE A 21 4.53 31.23 -8.06
N SER A 22 5.07 30.11 -7.56
CA SER A 22 5.46 28.94 -8.35
C SER A 22 4.75 27.68 -7.87
N CYS A 23 4.57 26.70 -8.76
CA CYS A 23 3.99 25.41 -8.36
C CYS A 23 4.89 24.63 -7.41
N ALA A 24 6.20 24.88 -7.42
CA ALA A 24 7.14 24.32 -6.44
C ALA A 24 6.87 24.84 -5.02
N GLN A 25 6.48 26.11 -4.87
CA GLN A 25 6.08 26.68 -3.58
C GLN A 25 4.70 26.18 -3.15
N VAL A 26 3.74 26.09 -4.08
CA VAL A 26 2.41 25.53 -3.78
C VAL A 26 2.51 24.10 -3.24
N SER A 27 3.35 23.27 -3.87
CA SER A 27 3.59 21.88 -3.45
C SER A 27 4.51 21.75 -2.23
N GLY A 28 5.02 22.85 -1.67
CA GLY A 28 5.92 22.85 -0.51
C GLY A 28 7.34 22.36 -0.78
N ARG A 29 7.72 22.15 -2.05
CA ARG A 29 9.09 21.75 -2.46
C ARG A 29 10.09 22.88 -2.33
N GLU A 30 9.64 24.10 -2.52
CA GLU A 30 10.41 25.31 -2.26
C GLU A 30 9.78 26.08 -1.10
N GLY A 31 10.63 26.58 -0.20
CA GLY A 31 10.18 27.42 0.88
C GLY A 31 9.55 28.71 0.35
N CYS A 32 8.40 29.06 0.92
CA CYS A 32 7.75 30.32 0.68
C CYS A 32 8.11 31.28 1.82
N TYR A 33 9.01 32.23 1.55
CA TYR A 33 9.42 33.25 2.52
C TYR A 33 8.87 34.61 2.07
N SER A 34 7.91 35.16 2.81
CA SER A 34 7.19 36.40 2.49
C SER A 34 8.03 37.69 2.58
N GLU A 35 9.29 37.58 3.01
CA GLU A 35 10.19 38.72 3.26
C GLU A 35 10.94 39.21 2.01
N GLY A 36 10.92 38.44 0.92
CA GLY A 36 11.65 38.77 -0.32
C GLY A 36 10.74 38.63 -1.53
N CYS A 37 10.17 39.75 -1.98
CA CYS A 37 9.69 39.86 -3.35
C CYS A 37 10.87 40.32 -4.22
N GLU A 38 11.05 39.71 -5.39
CA GLU A 38 12.01 40.18 -6.40
C GLU A 38 11.26 40.91 -7.52
N GLU A 39 11.68 42.15 -7.83
CA GLU A 39 11.11 42.91 -8.95
C GLU A 39 11.48 42.23 -10.28
N GLY A 40 10.51 42.09 -11.19
CA GLY A 40 10.80 41.41 -12.45
C GLY A 40 9.59 40.94 -13.23
N CYS A 41 9.84 40.03 -14.17
CA CYS A 41 8.80 39.46 -15.04
C CYS A 41 8.18 38.21 -14.44
N HIS A 42 6.96 38.38 -13.93
CA HIS A 42 6.22 37.37 -13.20
C HIS A 42 5.02 36.86 -13.99
N CYS A 43 4.43 35.79 -13.49
CA CYS A 43 3.17 35.30 -14.01
C CYS A 43 2.01 36.27 -13.70
N PRO A 44 0.98 36.31 -14.56
CA PRO A 44 -0.23 37.08 -14.29
C PRO A 44 -0.85 36.73 -12.93
N LEU A 45 -1.66 37.64 -12.38
CA LEU A 45 -2.40 37.40 -11.14
C LEU A 45 -3.17 36.07 -11.22
N GLN A 46 -3.19 35.33 -10.11
CA GLN A 46 -3.84 34.00 -10.00
C GLN A 46 -3.25 32.91 -10.90
N THR A 47 -2.03 33.10 -11.39
CA THR A 47 -1.30 32.06 -12.11
C THR A 47 0.08 31.83 -11.49
N PHE A 48 0.58 30.62 -11.64
CA PHE A 48 1.79 30.13 -10.99
C PHE A 48 2.82 29.73 -12.04
N GLN A 49 4.08 29.99 -11.75
CA GLN A 49 5.17 29.57 -12.60
C GLN A 49 5.38 28.05 -12.50
N HIS A 50 5.33 27.37 -13.65
CA HIS A 50 5.64 25.95 -13.80
C HIS A 50 6.29 25.68 -15.15
N ASN A 51 7.48 25.06 -15.17
CA ASN A 51 8.24 24.73 -16.38
C ASN A 51 8.35 25.89 -17.40
N GLY A 52 8.53 27.12 -16.91
CA GLY A 52 8.69 28.33 -17.71
C GLY A 52 7.37 28.99 -18.16
N ALA A 53 6.24 28.30 -18.02
CA ALA A 53 4.90 28.79 -18.32
C ALA A 53 4.14 29.25 -17.06
N CYS A 54 3.02 29.93 -17.28
CA CYS A 54 2.10 30.34 -16.22
C CYS A 54 0.84 29.49 -16.28
N VAL A 55 0.54 28.78 -15.20
CA VAL A 55 -0.61 27.88 -15.09
C VAL A 55 -1.56 28.35 -14.01
N GLN A 56 -2.86 28.15 -14.20
CA GLN A 56 -3.86 28.46 -13.17
C GLN A 56 -3.89 27.41 -12.07
N GLU A 57 -3.70 26.15 -12.47
CA GLU A 57 -3.76 24.99 -11.59
C GLU A 57 -2.44 24.25 -11.64
N CYS A 58 -1.80 24.07 -10.48
CA CYS A 58 -0.52 23.41 -10.40
C CYS A 58 -0.67 21.89 -10.60
N PRO A 59 0.17 21.25 -11.44
CA PRO A 59 0.25 19.81 -11.49
C PRO A 59 0.91 19.27 -10.22
N CYS A 60 0.56 18.06 -9.83
CA CYS A 60 1.19 17.37 -8.73
C CYS A 60 2.35 16.54 -9.25
N LEU A 61 3.48 16.59 -8.54
CA LEU A 61 4.68 15.86 -8.89
C LEU A 61 4.81 14.61 -8.02
N VAL A 62 5.15 13.48 -8.62
CA VAL A 62 5.43 12.23 -7.89
C VAL A 62 6.83 12.32 -7.28
N ASP A 63 6.92 12.38 -5.94
CA ASP A 63 8.20 12.28 -5.21
C ASP A 63 8.36 10.94 -4.50
N LYS A 64 9.53 10.77 -3.87
CA LYS A 64 9.87 9.58 -3.09
C LYS A 64 8.97 9.38 -1.88
N GLU A 65 8.47 10.46 -1.28
CA GLU A 65 7.65 10.37 -0.08
C GLU A 65 6.26 9.82 -0.41
N LEU A 66 5.65 10.27 -1.52
CA LEU A 66 4.43 9.69 -2.05
C LEU A 66 4.61 8.21 -2.41
N LEU A 67 5.68 7.87 -3.15
CA LEU A 67 5.96 6.49 -3.55
C LEU A 67 6.16 5.58 -2.33
N THR A 68 6.86 6.06 -1.31
CA THR A 68 7.10 5.32 -0.06
C THR A 68 5.80 5.12 0.72
N SER A 69 4.96 6.17 0.77
CA SER A 69 3.65 6.11 1.43
C SER A 69 2.73 5.09 0.77
N LEU A 70 2.72 5.03 -0.56
CA LEU A 70 1.97 4.04 -1.34
C LEU A 70 2.50 2.61 -1.14
N GLN A 71 3.82 2.42 -1.07
CA GLN A 71 4.44 1.11 -0.82
C GLN A 71 4.17 0.58 0.59
N ASN A 72 4.07 1.45 1.58
CA ASN A 72 3.81 1.03 2.96
C ASN A 72 2.43 0.42 3.18
N VAL A 73 1.47 0.75 2.31
CA VAL A 73 0.09 0.24 2.40
C VAL A 73 -0.21 -0.88 1.39
N SER A 74 0.69 -1.14 0.43
CA SER A 74 0.52 -2.24 -0.53
C SER A 74 0.94 -3.59 0.06
N VAL A 75 0.16 -4.64 -0.21
CA VAL A 75 0.48 -6.02 0.23
C VAL A 75 1.52 -6.67 -0.68
N THR A 76 1.67 -6.15 -1.90
CA THR A 76 2.60 -6.64 -2.91
C THR A 76 3.93 -5.88 -2.79
N PRO A 77 5.08 -6.57 -2.72
CA PRO A 77 6.40 -5.95 -2.69
C PRO A 77 6.82 -5.34 -4.04
N VAL A 78 5.97 -5.43 -5.07
CA VAL A 78 6.26 -4.93 -6.42
C VAL A 78 5.01 -4.19 -6.92
N LEU A 79 5.15 -2.88 -7.06
CA LEU A 79 4.22 -1.98 -7.77
C LEU A 79 4.15 -2.39 -9.25
N ALA A 80 3.47 -3.50 -9.57
CA ALA A 80 3.37 -4.00 -10.93
C ALA A 80 2.13 -3.46 -11.68
N HIS A 81 1.27 -2.69 -11.03
CA HIS A 81 -0.03 -2.33 -11.62
C HIS A 81 -0.13 -0.90 -12.16
N HIS A 82 0.84 -0.01 -11.86
CA HIS A 82 0.90 1.32 -12.44
C HIS A 82 2.35 1.82 -12.34
N ASN A 83 3.00 2.10 -13.47
CA ASN A 83 4.40 2.58 -13.55
C ASN A 83 4.52 4.03 -13.04
N LEU A 84 4.15 4.32 -11.80
CA LEU A 84 4.43 5.62 -11.19
C LEU A 84 5.93 5.71 -10.94
N THR A 85 6.58 6.62 -11.66
CA THR A 85 8.01 6.89 -11.53
C THR A 85 8.24 8.23 -10.87
N GLN A 86 9.32 8.31 -10.10
CA GLN A 86 9.69 9.57 -9.45
C GLN A 86 9.94 10.63 -10.52
N GLY A 87 9.27 11.77 -10.39
CA GLY A 87 9.36 12.88 -11.33
C GLY A 87 8.19 12.98 -12.31
N ASP A 88 7.28 12.01 -12.33
CA ASP A 88 6.06 12.11 -13.12
C ASP A 88 5.18 13.27 -12.65
N GLU A 89 4.50 13.93 -13.59
CA GLU A 89 3.55 15.01 -13.33
C GLU A 89 2.12 14.54 -13.61
N PHE A 90 1.21 14.90 -12.70
CA PHE A 90 -0.23 14.63 -12.81
C PHE A 90 -1.00 15.94 -12.82
N GLN A 91 -1.96 16.05 -13.73
CA GLN A 91 -2.77 17.25 -13.85
C GLN A 91 -3.72 17.40 -12.65
N SER A 92 -3.95 18.66 -12.23
CA SER A 92 -4.95 18.99 -11.21
C SER A 92 -6.33 18.46 -11.62
N GLY A 93 -7.06 17.88 -10.67
CA GLY A 93 -8.32 17.16 -10.90
C GLY A 93 -8.14 15.70 -11.30
N GLY A 94 -6.91 15.26 -11.60
CA GLY A 94 -6.61 13.87 -11.87
C GLY A 94 -6.72 13.00 -10.61
N THR A 95 -7.20 11.77 -10.76
CA THR A 95 -7.20 10.75 -9.71
C THR A 95 -6.60 9.47 -10.25
N PHE A 96 -5.80 8.79 -9.45
CA PHE A 96 -5.33 7.44 -9.76
C PHE A 96 -5.56 6.52 -8.57
N THR A 97 -5.68 5.23 -8.87
CA THR A 97 -5.78 4.17 -7.87
C THR A 97 -4.54 3.30 -8.00
N GLN A 98 -3.85 3.08 -6.88
CA GLN A 98 -2.69 2.21 -6.75
C GLN A 98 -3.01 1.15 -5.70
N ASP A 99 -3.21 -0.09 -6.16
CA ASP A 99 -3.69 -1.20 -5.34
C ASP A 99 -5.01 -0.86 -4.62
N CYS A 100 -4.97 -0.52 -3.32
CA CYS A 100 -6.11 -0.10 -2.51
C CYS A 100 -6.10 1.41 -2.20
N SER A 101 -5.05 2.13 -2.57
CA SER A 101 -4.91 3.56 -2.31
C SER A 101 -5.48 4.37 -3.46
N VAL A 102 -6.23 5.42 -3.13
CA VAL A 102 -6.76 6.37 -4.12
C VAL A 102 -6.13 7.72 -3.87
N CYS A 103 -5.45 8.27 -4.88
CA CYS A 103 -4.79 9.57 -4.80
C CYS A 103 -5.37 10.53 -5.82
N GLY A 104 -5.88 11.67 -5.35
CA GLY A 104 -6.26 12.81 -6.16
C GLY A 104 -5.16 13.87 -6.17
N CYS A 105 -4.95 14.49 -7.32
CA CYS A 105 -4.15 15.70 -7.44
C CYS A 105 -5.08 16.92 -7.40
N GLN A 106 -4.83 17.85 -6.48
CA GLN A 106 -5.54 19.11 -6.42
C GLN A 106 -4.56 20.24 -6.20
N HIS A 107 -4.39 21.08 -7.22
CA HIS A 107 -3.58 22.30 -7.16
C HIS A 107 -2.17 22.07 -6.58
N GLY A 108 -1.42 21.14 -7.14
CA GLY A 108 -0.05 20.81 -6.70
C GLY A 108 0.04 19.99 -5.40
N LEU A 109 -1.09 19.70 -4.77
CA LEU A 109 -1.17 18.91 -3.54
C LEU A 109 -1.76 17.53 -3.80
N TRP A 110 -1.15 16.52 -3.21
CA TRP A 110 -1.66 15.15 -3.21
C TRP A 110 -2.66 14.95 -2.08
N ASN A 111 -3.85 14.45 -2.41
CA ASN A 111 -4.82 13.97 -1.43
C ASN A 111 -4.99 12.45 -1.63
N CYS A 112 -4.36 11.68 -0.76
CA CYS A 112 -4.35 10.23 -0.84
C CYS A 112 -5.12 9.59 0.32
N SER A 113 -6.04 8.69 -0.02
CA SER A 113 -6.65 7.74 0.92
C SER A 113 -5.74 6.53 1.04
N LEU A 114 -4.81 6.58 2.00
CA LEU A 114 -3.84 5.52 2.28
C LEU A 114 -4.43 4.51 3.28
N GLU A 115 -5.34 3.67 2.82
CA GLU A 115 -5.84 2.56 3.62
C GLU A 115 -4.97 1.32 3.41
N PRO A 116 -4.62 0.57 4.47
CA PRO A 116 -3.90 -0.69 4.32
C PRO A 116 -4.70 -1.65 3.42
N CYS A 117 -4.02 -2.23 2.42
CA CYS A 117 -4.70 -3.12 1.49
C CYS A 117 -5.19 -4.40 2.19
N PRO A 118 -6.34 -4.94 1.75
CA PRO A 118 -6.86 -6.20 2.28
C PRO A 118 -5.84 -7.33 2.11
N VAL A 119 -5.55 -8.05 3.20
CA VAL A 119 -4.68 -9.22 3.20
C VAL A 119 -5.57 -10.46 3.27
N ASP A 120 -5.65 -11.20 2.17
CA ASP A 120 -6.39 -12.47 2.13
C ASP A 120 -5.65 -13.55 2.93
N GLY A 121 -6.41 -14.30 3.73
CA GLY A 121 -5.90 -15.38 4.56
C GLY A 121 -5.37 -16.55 3.75
N GLY A 122 -4.16 -17.00 4.08
CA GLY A 122 -3.55 -18.20 3.54
C GLY A 122 -3.37 -19.29 4.61
N LEU A 123 -3.67 -20.53 4.22
CA LEU A 123 -3.49 -21.68 5.10
C LEU A 123 -1.99 -21.98 5.25
N SER A 124 -1.56 -22.21 6.49
CA SER A 124 -0.23 -22.72 6.78
C SER A 124 -0.03 -24.10 6.18
N THR A 125 1.22 -24.54 6.15
CA THR A 125 1.52 -25.96 5.98
C THR A 125 0.79 -26.78 7.04
N TRP A 126 0.51 -28.04 6.69
CA TRP A 126 -0.05 -28.98 7.65
C TRP A 126 0.92 -29.23 8.80
N GLY A 127 0.38 -29.19 10.02
CA GLY A 127 1.07 -29.71 11.19
C GLY A 127 1.27 -31.22 11.11
N PRO A 128 2.07 -31.79 12.03
CA PRO A 128 2.24 -33.23 12.10
C PRO A 128 0.92 -33.94 12.37
N TRP A 129 0.84 -35.20 11.95
CA TRP A 129 -0.25 -36.08 12.36
C TRP A 129 -0.20 -36.32 13.87
N SER A 130 -1.36 -36.35 14.52
CA SER A 130 -1.54 -36.84 15.88
C SER A 130 -1.13 -38.31 15.98
N PRO A 131 -0.85 -38.81 17.18
CA PRO A 131 -0.84 -40.23 17.44
C PRO A 131 -2.14 -40.89 16.98
N CYS A 132 -2.07 -42.20 16.70
CA CYS A 132 -3.27 -42.99 16.42
C CYS A 132 -4.18 -43.00 17.64
N SER A 133 -5.49 -42.87 17.44
CA SER A 133 -6.49 -42.87 18.52
C SER A 133 -6.47 -44.16 19.34
N LEU A 134 -6.01 -45.25 18.73
CA LEU A 134 -5.76 -46.53 19.38
C LEU A 134 -4.26 -46.72 19.54
N SER A 135 -3.85 -47.10 20.76
CA SER A 135 -2.48 -47.54 21.02
C SER A 135 -2.25 -48.98 20.59
N CYS A 136 -3.30 -49.81 20.57
CA CYS A 136 -3.25 -51.16 20.05
C CYS A 136 -4.63 -51.68 19.61
N GLY A 137 -4.68 -52.82 18.94
CA GLY A 137 -5.93 -53.55 18.68
C GLY A 137 -6.66 -53.13 17.39
N GLY A 138 -5.91 -52.77 16.34
CA GLY A 138 -6.48 -52.62 14.99
C GLY A 138 -6.62 -51.18 14.49
N LEU A 139 -7.69 -50.90 13.75
CA LEU A 139 -7.88 -49.65 12.99
C LEU A 139 -8.27 -48.48 13.92
N GLY A 140 -7.46 -47.43 13.94
CA GLY A 140 -7.74 -46.16 14.59
C GLY A 140 -7.78 -44.97 13.62
N LEU A 141 -7.88 -43.76 14.17
CA LEU A 141 -7.84 -42.50 13.44
C LEU A 141 -6.68 -41.63 13.92
N LYS A 142 -6.09 -40.88 12.99
CA LYS A 142 -5.15 -39.80 13.30
C LYS A 142 -5.61 -38.53 12.60
N THR A 143 -5.30 -37.39 13.20
CA THR A 143 -5.73 -36.07 12.74
C THR A 143 -4.52 -35.17 12.53
N ARG A 144 -4.61 -34.21 11.61
CA ARG A 144 -3.64 -33.12 11.52
C ARG A 144 -4.39 -31.81 11.31
N ASN A 145 -3.78 -30.72 11.76
CA ASN A 145 -4.38 -29.39 11.70
C ASN A 145 -3.44 -28.42 10.97
N ARG A 146 -4.01 -27.36 10.40
CA ARG A 146 -3.29 -26.20 9.86
C ARG A 146 -4.04 -24.92 10.23
N ALA A 147 -3.30 -23.82 10.32
CA ALA A 147 -3.84 -22.54 10.75
C ALA A 147 -4.03 -21.58 9.57
N CYS A 148 -4.95 -20.63 9.69
CA CYS A 148 -5.07 -19.51 8.76
C CYS A 148 -4.09 -18.41 9.17
N SER A 149 -2.82 -18.58 8.81
CA SER A 149 -1.72 -17.77 9.35
C SER A 149 -0.61 -17.46 8.35
N HIS A 150 -0.71 -17.95 7.11
CA HIS A 150 0.32 -17.78 6.08
C HIS A 150 -0.27 -17.20 4.79
N PRO A 151 -0.69 -15.92 4.77
CA PRO A 151 -0.71 -14.97 5.90
C PRO A 151 -2.02 -15.08 6.72
N ALA A 152 -2.08 -14.43 7.89
CA ALA A 152 -3.34 -14.24 8.60
C ALA A 152 -4.19 -13.16 7.87
N PRO A 153 -5.51 -13.34 7.75
CA PRO A 153 -6.36 -12.34 7.11
C PRO A 153 -6.36 -11.04 7.89
N ALA A 154 -6.25 -9.90 7.20
CA ALA A 154 -6.19 -8.58 7.81
C ALA A 154 -6.85 -7.52 6.91
N TYR A 155 -7.18 -6.37 7.50
CA TYR A 155 -7.70 -5.19 6.80
C TYR A 155 -8.89 -5.48 5.88
N GLY A 156 -9.83 -6.33 6.33
CA GLY A 156 -11.00 -6.71 5.54
C GLY A 156 -10.75 -7.75 4.44
N GLY A 157 -9.55 -8.35 4.39
CA GLY A 157 -9.23 -9.46 3.50
C GLY A 157 -10.04 -10.73 3.82
N ARG A 158 -10.13 -11.61 2.83
CA ARG A 158 -10.96 -12.82 2.90
C ARG A 158 -10.38 -13.84 3.88
N ASP A 159 -11.23 -14.62 4.53
CA ASP A 159 -10.78 -15.75 5.34
C ASP A 159 -10.21 -16.88 4.46
N CYS A 160 -9.42 -17.76 5.07
CA CYS A 160 -8.78 -18.88 4.38
C CYS A 160 -9.77 -19.84 3.73
N LEU A 161 -9.47 -20.22 2.50
CA LEU A 161 -10.23 -21.22 1.75
C LEU A 161 -9.69 -22.63 2.00
N GLY A 162 -10.56 -23.53 2.48
CA GLY A 162 -10.29 -24.97 2.61
C GLY A 162 -10.31 -25.50 4.05
N PRO A 163 -10.19 -26.83 4.24
CA PRO A 163 -10.30 -27.45 5.55
C PRO A 163 -9.09 -27.12 6.43
N ARG A 164 -9.32 -26.82 7.72
CA ARG A 164 -8.26 -26.57 8.71
C ARG A 164 -7.84 -27.83 9.48
N GLN A 165 -8.61 -28.90 9.33
CA GLN A 165 -8.36 -30.20 9.94
C GLN A 165 -8.53 -31.29 8.88
N GLU A 166 -7.70 -32.32 8.96
CA GLU A 166 -7.80 -33.52 8.15
C GLU A 166 -7.66 -34.75 9.05
N SER A 167 -8.44 -35.78 8.73
CA SER A 167 -8.43 -37.05 9.46
C SER A 167 -8.16 -38.19 8.49
N THR A 168 -7.39 -39.18 8.92
CA THR A 168 -7.14 -40.40 8.15
C THR A 168 -7.02 -41.61 9.06
N TYR A 169 -7.17 -42.80 8.51
CA TYR A 169 -7.03 -44.04 9.24
C TYR A 169 -5.57 -44.37 9.55
N CYS A 170 -5.35 -45.07 10.66
CA CYS A 170 -4.05 -45.61 11.07
C CYS A 170 -4.22 -47.02 11.62
N GLN A 171 -3.24 -47.87 11.40
CA GLN A 171 -3.20 -49.20 12.01
C GLN A 171 -2.43 -49.12 13.33
N ALA A 172 -3.10 -49.38 14.44
CA ALA A 172 -2.46 -49.56 15.73
C ALA A 172 -1.83 -50.97 15.79
N MET A 173 -0.75 -51.10 16.56
CA MET A 173 -0.08 -52.39 16.79
C MET A 173 -1.02 -53.38 17.48
N ASP A 174 -0.72 -54.68 17.42
CA ASP A 174 -1.49 -55.67 18.18
C ASP A 174 -1.34 -55.43 19.70
N CYS A 175 -2.41 -55.64 20.45
CA CYS A 175 -2.34 -55.49 21.90
C CYS A 175 -1.50 -56.61 22.51
N PRO A 176 -0.59 -56.31 23.45
CA PRO A 176 0.05 -57.35 24.23
C PRO A 176 -1.06 -58.09 24.97
N GLY A 177 -1.22 -59.38 24.64
CA GLY A 177 -2.26 -60.20 25.26
C GLY A 177 -2.07 -60.20 26.77
N THR A 178 -3.14 -59.90 27.52
CA THR A 178 -3.30 -60.59 28.78
C THR A 178 -3.38 -62.06 28.41
N GLU A 179 -2.30 -62.81 28.61
CA GLU A 179 -2.30 -64.27 28.63
C GLU A 179 -3.55 -64.70 29.41
N LEU A 180 -4.58 -65.12 28.67
CA LEU A 180 -5.75 -65.75 29.27
C LEU A 180 -5.22 -67.06 29.82
N TYR A 181 -4.85 -67.04 31.11
CA TYR A 181 -4.56 -68.23 31.88
C TYR A 181 -5.73 -69.19 31.67
N SER A 182 -5.48 -70.20 30.82
CA SER A 182 -6.40 -71.30 30.61
C SER A 182 -6.09 -72.31 31.70
N PRO A 183 -6.96 -72.55 32.69
CA PRO A 183 -6.78 -73.68 33.59
C PRO A 183 -6.99 -74.92 32.73
N GLY A 184 -5.92 -75.69 32.50
CA GLY A 184 -5.97 -76.92 31.73
C GLY A 184 -7.06 -77.87 32.27
N MET A 185 -7.84 -78.44 31.35
CA MET A 185 -8.59 -79.68 31.55
C MET A 185 -7.89 -80.80 30.77
#